data_AF-A0A382R8P7-F1
#
_entry.id   AF-A0A382R8P7-F1
#
_cell.length_a   1.000
_cell.length_b   1.000
_cell.length_c   1.000
_cell.angle_alpha   90.00
_cell.angle_beta   90.00
_cell.angle_gamma   90.00
#
_symmetry.space_group_name_H-M   'P 1'
#
loop_
_entity.id
_entity.type
_entity.pdbx_description
1 polymer ?
#
loop_
_entity_poly.entity_id
_entity_poly.type
_entity_poly.pdbx_seq_one_letter_code
_entity_poly.pdbx_strand_id
1 'polypeptide(L)'
;MDQIQNIFRGIIDQTHAINSGNDFQYIGLCPSHDDNNPFLSIKMAEDRILVNCHRSCTTKQICSALDIKESDLFNKCGNSKNDQGNAGKKKHFAKVNAKGLVQFYSEKH
;
A
#
# COMPACT_ATOMS: atom_id res chain seq x y z
N MET A 1 -5.90 -6.31 -19.51
CA MET A 1 -4.63 -5.73 -19.03
C MET A 1 -4.50 -6.12 -17.57
N ASP A 2 -3.50 -6.91 -17.29
CA ASP A 2 -3.26 -7.61 -16.03
C ASP A 2 -3.08 -6.62 -14.88
N GLN A 3 -3.95 -6.70 -13.87
CA GLN A 3 -3.96 -5.83 -12.69
C GLN A 3 -2.58 -5.72 -12.05
N ILE A 4 -1.82 -6.82 -12.05
CA ILE A 4 -0.47 -6.91 -11.50
C ILE A 4 0.54 -6.02 -12.23
N GLN A 5 0.40 -5.82 -13.54
CA GLN A 5 1.33 -4.99 -14.32
C GLN A 5 1.17 -3.50 -13.98
N ASN A 6 -0.07 -3.06 -13.72
CA ASN A 6 -0.33 -1.68 -13.32
C ASN A 6 0.23 -1.39 -11.93
N ILE A 7 0.06 -2.33 -10.99
CA ILE A 7 0.63 -2.24 -9.64
C ILE A 7 2.16 -2.20 -9.73
N PHE A 8 2.75 -3.10 -10.51
CA PHE A 8 4.19 -3.14 -10.74
C PHE A 8 4.73 -1.81 -11.26
N ARG A 9 4.05 -1.20 -12.24
CA ARG A 9 4.42 0.12 -12.78
C ARG A 9 4.37 1.20 -11.71
N GLY A 10 3.32 1.22 -10.87
CA GLY A 10 3.21 2.16 -9.76
C GLY A 10 4.31 2.00 -8.71
N ILE A 11 4.72 0.76 -8.42
CA ILE A 11 5.84 0.49 -7.51
C ILE A 11 7.15 1.04 -8.09
N ILE A 12 7.42 0.82 -9.37
CA ILE A 12 8.64 1.35 -10.02
C ILE A 12 8.66 2.87 -9.95
N ASP A 13 7.54 3.52 -10.25
CA ASP A 13 7.39 4.97 -10.22
C ASP A 13 7.71 5.53 -8.83
N GLN A 14 7.11 4.96 -7.78
CA GLN A 14 7.34 5.40 -6.40
C GLN A 14 8.76 5.11 -5.87
N THR A 15 9.38 4.01 -6.30
CA THR A 15 10.71 3.59 -5.80
C THR A 15 11.87 4.07 -6.66
N HIS A 16 11.57 4.78 -7.76
CA HIS A 16 12.52 5.14 -8.83
C HIS A 16 13.43 3.97 -9.24
N ALA A 17 12.86 2.76 -9.31
CA ALA A 17 13.64 1.57 -9.59
C ALA A 17 14.12 1.55 -11.04
N ILE A 18 15.41 1.26 -11.25
CA ILE A 18 16.04 1.15 -12.56
C ILE A 18 16.12 -0.31 -12.99
N ASN A 19 16.07 -0.58 -14.29
CA ASN A 19 16.24 -1.95 -14.77
C ASN A 19 17.68 -2.42 -14.53
N SER A 20 17.86 -3.67 -14.13
CA SER A 20 19.20 -4.24 -13.89
C SER A 20 19.75 -5.05 -15.06
N GLY A 21 19.18 -4.86 -16.25
CA GLY A 21 19.62 -5.54 -17.47
C GLY A 21 18.89 -6.85 -17.80
N ASN A 22 17.89 -7.26 -17.01
CA ASN A 22 16.99 -8.36 -17.32
C ASN A 22 15.57 -7.81 -17.49
N ASP A 23 14.77 -8.36 -18.41
CA ASP A 23 13.46 -7.80 -18.81
C ASP A 23 12.46 -7.62 -17.65
N PHE A 24 12.70 -8.30 -16.53
CA PHE A 24 11.79 -8.31 -15.38
C PHE A 24 12.48 -8.03 -14.04
N GLN A 25 13.75 -7.57 -14.03
CA GLN A 25 14.51 -7.30 -12.82
C GLN A 25 14.82 -5.80 -12.69
N TYR A 26 14.45 -5.22 -11.55
CA TYR A 26 14.65 -3.82 -11.22
C TYR A 26 15.32 -3.71 -9.84
N ILE A 27 16.15 -2.68 -9.70
CA ILE A 27 16.81 -2.34 -8.45
C ILE A 27 16.44 -0.89 -8.14
N GLY A 28 15.96 -0.65 -6.92
CA GLY A 28 15.47 0.66 -6.50
C GLY A 28 15.84 1.00 -5.06
N LEU A 29 15.40 2.19 -4.67
CA LEU A 29 15.47 2.65 -3.28
C LEU A 29 14.28 2.08 -2.51
N CYS A 30 14.50 1.78 -1.23
CA CYS A 30 13.42 1.30 -0.37
C CYS A 30 12.70 2.52 0.24
N PRO A 31 11.38 2.67 0.07
CA PRO A 31 10.65 3.80 0.63
C PRO A 31 10.40 3.65 2.14
N SER A 32 10.59 2.46 2.71
CA SER A 32 10.38 2.22 4.15
C SER A 32 11.49 2.71 5.06
N HIS A 33 12.67 2.97 4.51
CA HIS A 33 13.81 3.41 5.29
C HIS A 33 14.56 4.48 4.53
N ASP A 34 15.02 5.51 5.23
CA ASP A 34 15.70 6.65 4.65
C ASP A 34 17.18 6.30 4.36
N ASP A 35 17.41 5.23 3.61
CA ASP A 35 18.74 4.89 3.13
C ASP A 35 18.85 5.14 1.64
N ASN A 36 19.84 5.93 1.29
CA ASN A 36 20.18 6.33 -0.08
C ASN A 36 20.82 5.20 -0.90
N ASN A 37 20.72 3.95 -0.47
CA ASN A 37 21.51 2.86 -1.02
C ASN A 37 20.56 1.79 -1.62
N PRO A 38 20.71 1.46 -2.91
CA PRO A 38 19.77 0.59 -3.61
C PRO A 38 19.89 -0.87 -3.16
N PHE A 39 19.14 -1.24 -2.11
CA PHE A 39 19.08 -2.60 -1.57
C PHE A 39 17.76 -3.32 -1.85
N LEU A 40 16.82 -2.65 -2.56
CA LEU A 40 15.55 -3.23 -2.94
C LEU A 40 15.67 -3.87 -4.32
N SER A 41 15.60 -5.20 -4.37
CA SER A 41 15.43 -5.94 -5.62
C SER A 41 13.96 -6.21 -5.87
N ILE A 42 13.49 -5.78 -7.04
CA ILE A 42 12.11 -5.96 -7.49
C ILE A 42 12.15 -6.85 -8.72
N LYS A 43 11.40 -7.95 -8.71
CA LYS A 43 11.31 -8.87 -9.83
C LYS A 43 9.85 -9.11 -10.18
N MET A 44 9.52 -8.93 -11.45
CA MET A 44 8.23 -9.27 -11.99
C MET A 44 8.21 -10.74 -12.41
N ALA A 45 7.16 -11.46 -12.03
CA ALA A 45 6.86 -12.80 -12.53
C ALA A 45 5.44 -12.81 -13.09
N GLU A 46 5.08 -13.87 -13.82
CA GLU A 46 3.79 -14.00 -14.50
C GLU A 46 2.59 -13.93 -13.54
N ASP A 47 2.75 -14.46 -12.31
CA ASP A 47 1.67 -14.54 -11.32
C ASP A 47 1.90 -13.69 -10.07
N ARG A 48 3.09 -13.09 -9.91
CA ARG A 48 3.45 -12.36 -8.67
C ARG A 48 4.57 -11.35 -8.84
N ILE A 49 4.62 -10.37 -7.95
CA ILE A 49 5.70 -9.39 -7.81
C ILE A 49 6.55 -9.79 -6.60
N LEU A 50 7.83 -10.00 -6.84
CA LEU A 50 8.82 -10.34 -5.81
C LEU A 50 9.55 -9.06 -5.42
N VAL A 51 9.43 -8.66 -4.16
CA VAL A 51 10.16 -7.54 -3.57
C VAL A 51 11.02 -8.06 -2.43
N ASN A 52 12.33 -7.87 -2.53
CA ASN A 52 13.28 -8.31 -1.52
C ASN A 52 14.17 -7.14 -1.10
N CYS A 53 14.19 -6.84 0.20
CA CYS A 53 15.06 -5.82 0.78
C CYS A 53 16.13 -6.50 1.65
N HIS A 54 17.40 -6.28 1.33
CA HIS A 54 18.52 -6.93 2.02
C HIS A 54 18.95 -6.26 3.34
N ARG A 55 18.39 -5.09 3.69
CA ARG A 55 18.86 -4.30 4.83
C ARG A 55 18.20 -4.61 6.17
N SER A 56 16.93 -5.04 6.18
CA SER A 56 16.09 -5.39 7.37
C SER A 56 14.62 -4.93 7.24
N CYS A 57 14.18 -4.41 6.09
CA CYS A 57 12.76 -4.10 5.91
C CYS A 57 11.93 -5.35 5.68
N THR A 58 10.93 -5.54 6.52
CA THR A 58 9.88 -6.53 6.27
C THR A 58 9.02 -6.10 5.09
N THR A 59 8.54 -7.06 4.29
CA THR A 59 7.63 -6.82 3.14
C THR A 59 6.45 -5.94 3.52
N LYS A 60 5.89 -6.13 4.73
CA LYS A 60 4.79 -5.31 5.26
C LYS A 60 5.11 -3.83 5.40
N GLN A 61 6.31 -3.47 5.83
CA GLN A 61 6.76 -2.07 5.90
C GLN A 61 6.82 -1.45 4.50
N ILE A 62 7.32 -2.21 3.53
CA ILE A 62 7.46 -1.78 2.13
C ILE A 62 6.09 -1.56 1.50
N CYS A 63 5.19 -2.52 1.68
CA CYS A 63 3.80 -2.40 1.25
C CYS A 63 3.10 -1.19 1.91
N SER A 64 3.32 -0.97 3.22
CA SER A 64 2.74 0.17 3.92
C SER A 64 3.29 1.51 3.46
N ALA A 65 4.56 1.60 3.08
CA ALA A 65 5.17 2.81 2.54
C ALA A 65 4.69 3.12 1.11
N LEU A 66 4.35 2.08 0.35
CA LEU A 66 3.85 2.18 -1.03
C LEU A 66 2.32 2.32 -1.12
N ASP A 67 1.62 2.31 0.02
CA ASP A 67 0.16 2.27 0.13
C ASP A 67 -0.48 1.10 -0.66
N ILE A 68 0.21 -0.04 -0.72
CA ILE A 68 -0.28 -1.27 -1.37
C ILE A 68 -0.46 -2.38 -0.35
N LYS A 69 -1.24 -3.39 -0.73
CA LYS A 69 -1.40 -4.60 0.08
C LYS A 69 -0.44 -5.68 -0.36
N GLU A 70 -0.04 -6.53 0.59
CA GLU A 70 0.71 -7.75 0.30
C GLU A 70 -0.06 -8.65 -0.69
N SER A 71 -1.40 -8.67 -0.63
CA SER A 71 -2.25 -9.41 -1.57
C SER A 71 -2.24 -8.87 -2.99
N ASP A 72 -1.95 -7.58 -3.19
CA ASP A 72 -1.87 -6.95 -4.51
C ASP A 72 -0.56 -7.30 -5.23
N LEU A 73 0.44 -7.82 -4.51
CA LEU A 73 1.65 -8.39 -5.10
C LEU A 73 1.39 -9.73 -5.78
N PHE A 74 0.27 -10.39 -5.53
CA PHE A 74 -0.07 -11.68 -6.10
C PHE A 74 -1.27 -11.55 -7.04
N ASN A 75 -1.21 -12.23 -8.18
CA ASN A 75 -2.31 -12.27 -9.12
C ASN A 75 -3.45 -13.07 -8.48
N LYS A 76 -4.57 -12.39 -8.19
CA LYS A 76 -5.72 -13.03 -7.53
C LYS A 76 -6.42 -13.99 -8.50
N CYS A 77 -6.01 -15.26 -8.51
CA CYS A 77 -6.89 -16.35 -8.94
C CYS A 77 -7.88 -16.66 -7.80
N GLY A 78 -8.86 -15.78 -7.57
CA GLY A 78 -9.79 -15.98 -6.45
C GLY A 78 -10.52 -14.73 -6.02
N ASN A 79 -11.64 -14.51 -6.68
CA ASN A 79 -12.75 -13.62 -6.34
C ASN A 79 -12.77 -13.19 -4.86
N SER A 80 -12.33 -11.97 -4.58
CA SER A 80 -12.64 -11.28 -3.32
C SER A 80 -12.44 -9.80 -3.54
N LYS A 81 -13.50 -9.16 -4.04
CA LYS A 81 -13.74 -7.73 -3.92
C LYS A 81 -13.79 -7.39 -2.42
N ASN A 82 -12.64 -7.09 -1.84
CA ASN A 82 -12.54 -6.51 -0.51
C ASN A 82 -11.14 -5.95 -0.37
N ASP A 83 -10.93 -4.75 -0.89
CA ASP A 83 -10.53 -3.66 -0.01
C ASP A 83 -10.67 -2.33 -0.73
N GLN A 84 -11.57 -1.51 -0.22
CA GLN A 84 -11.57 -0.08 -0.53
C GLN A 84 -10.39 0.52 0.24
N GLY A 85 -9.37 0.95 -0.50
CA GLY A 85 -8.39 1.89 0.02
C GLY A 85 -9.11 3.08 0.65
N ASN A 86 -8.76 3.36 1.91
CA ASN A 86 -8.97 4.62 2.63
C ASN A 86 -10.39 5.22 2.60
N ALA A 87 -11.32 4.61 3.35
CA ALA A 87 -12.42 5.36 3.95
C ALA A 87 -11.85 6.28 5.05
N GLY A 88 -11.48 7.50 4.66
CA GLY A 88 -11.11 8.55 5.58
C GLY A 88 -12.14 8.69 6.72
N LYS A 89 -11.69 8.42 7.95
CA LYS A 89 -12.21 8.94 9.22
C LYS A 89 -13.75 8.83 9.40
N LYS A 90 -14.20 7.76 10.05
CA LYS A 90 -15.50 7.78 10.77
C LYS A 90 -15.43 8.82 11.89
N LYS A 91 -15.75 10.09 11.59
CA LYS A 91 -15.97 11.10 12.64
C LYS A 91 -17.40 10.90 13.14
N HIS A 92 -17.57 10.48 14.39
CA HIS A 92 -18.86 10.61 15.07
C HIS A 92 -19.22 12.10 15.10
N PHE A 93 -20.14 12.54 14.25
CA PHE A 93 -20.77 13.85 14.40
C PHE A 93 -21.76 13.75 15.56
N ALA A 94 -21.31 14.16 16.75
CA ALA A 94 -22.22 14.47 17.84
C ALA A 94 -23.11 15.64 17.39
N LYS A 95 -24.44 15.49 17.43
CA LYS A 95 -25.36 16.59 17.14
C LYS A 95 -25.14 17.69 18.19
N VAL A 96 -24.73 18.87 17.74
CA VAL A 96 -24.64 20.08 18.56
C VAL A 96 -25.93 20.88 18.40
N ASN A 97 -26.45 21.43 19.50
CA ASN A 97 -27.61 22.33 19.47
C ASN A 97 -27.22 23.74 18.98
N ALA A 98 -28.19 24.64 18.81
CA ALA A 98 -27.95 26.02 18.40
C ALA A 98 -27.04 26.84 19.34
N LYS A 99 -26.74 26.32 20.54
CA LYS A 99 -25.81 26.89 21.52
C LYS A 99 -24.41 26.27 21.46
N GLY A 100 -24.13 25.40 20.48
CA GLY A 100 -22.84 24.74 20.31
C GLY A 100 -22.55 23.58 21.28
N LEU A 101 -23.55 23.11 22.04
CA LEU A 101 -23.39 22.05 23.03
C LEU A 101 -23.82 20.69 22.47
N VAL A 102 -23.06 19.64 22.78
CA VAL A 102 -23.38 18.25 22.39
C VAL A 102 -24.71 17.84 23.04
N GLN A 103 -25.68 17.46 22.20
CA GLN A 103 -27.01 17.04 22.63
C GLN A 103 -27.01 15.56 22.99
N PHE A 104 -26.93 15.25 24.28
CA PHE A 104 -27.20 13.92 24.81
C PHE A 104 -28.71 13.77 25.03
N TYR A 105 -29.37 12.88 24.28
CA TYR A 105 -30.72 12.45 24.64
C TYR A 105 -30.58 11.39 25.73
N SER A 106 -30.74 11.78 26.99
CA SER A 106 -30.98 10.83 28.07
C SER A 106 -32.49 10.75 28.25
N GLU A 107 -33.07 9.69 27.70
CA GLU A 107 -34.47 9.38 27.95
C GLU A 107 -34.55 8.66 29.31
N LYS A 108 -35.19 9.34 30.27
CA LYS A 108 -35.70 8.84 31.56
C LYS A 108 -34.68 8.70 32.71
N HIS A 109 -34.62 9.71 33.57
CA HIS A 109 -35.11 9.66 34.96
C HIS A 109 -35.12 11.05 35.58
#